data_AF-A0A3D5ELW6-F1
#
_entry.id   AF-A0A3D5ELW6-F1
#
_cell.length_a   1.000
_cell.length_b   1.000
_cell.length_c   1.000
_cell.angle_alpha   90.00
_cell.angle_beta   90.00
_cell.angle_gamma   90.00
#
_symmetry.space_group_name_H-M   'P 1'
#
loop_
_entity.id
_entity.type
_entity.pdbx_description
1 polymer ?
#
loop_
_entity_poly.entity_id
_entity_poly.type
_entity_poly.pdbx_seq_one_letter_code
_entity_poly.pdbx_strand_id
1 'polypeptide(L)'
;MACLALFHESSENLLGDFLGPLKHANRNIRNAIKVLEREIEESLIKKIPAPLSTVMAPYICQNKEGLEAELTKAADEIAAFVNAKEDVEKGNVDFQSAYKKITRHQ
;
A
#
# COMPACT_ATOMS: atom_id res chain seq x y z
N MET A 1 1.51 8.68 12.95
CA MET A 1 1.68 7.22 12.73
C MET A 1 0.35 6.52 12.46
N ALA A 2 -0.56 6.35 13.43
CA ALA A 2 -1.79 5.54 13.22
C ALA A 2 -2.63 5.96 11.98
N CYS A 3 -2.91 7.25 11.81
CA CYS A 3 -3.66 7.72 10.64
C CYS A 3 -2.93 7.47 9.31
N LEU A 4 -1.60 7.54 9.27
CA LEU A 4 -0.84 7.25 8.04
C LEU A 4 -1.01 5.79 7.64
N ALA A 5 -0.89 4.86 8.58
CA ALA A 5 -1.16 3.44 8.34
C ALA A 5 -2.62 3.20 7.93
N LEU A 6 -3.60 3.85 8.58
CA LEU A 6 -5.01 3.68 8.22
C LEU A 6 -5.35 4.10 6.78
N PHE A 7 -4.63 5.09 6.24
CA PHE A 7 -4.91 5.65 4.91
C PHE A 7 -3.87 5.26 3.84
N HIS A 8 -2.92 4.36 4.13
CA HIS A 8 -1.80 4.07 3.21
C HIS A 8 -2.20 3.41 1.88
N GLU A 9 -3.36 2.74 1.82
CA GLU A 9 -3.92 2.08 0.62
C GLU A 9 -5.16 2.83 0.06
N SER A 10 -5.34 4.10 0.38
CA SER A 10 -6.54 4.86 0.00
C SER A 10 -6.81 4.86 -1.51
N SER A 11 -5.77 4.96 -2.34
CA SER A 11 -5.88 4.93 -3.80
C SER A 11 -6.18 3.52 -4.32
N GLU A 12 -5.61 2.48 -3.71
CA GLU A 12 -5.76 1.09 -4.16
C GLU A 12 -7.18 0.57 -3.89
N ASN A 13 -7.79 0.98 -2.77
CA ASN A 13 -9.19 0.66 -2.50
C ASN A 13 -10.17 1.21 -3.55
N LEU A 14 -9.81 2.33 -4.23
CA LEU A 14 -10.66 2.92 -5.27
C LEU A 14 -10.38 2.32 -6.65
N LEU A 15 -9.12 2.03 -6.97
CA LEU A 15 -8.69 1.45 -8.24
C LEU A 15 -8.93 -0.05 -8.35
N GLY A 16 -8.96 -0.74 -7.20
CA GLY A 16 -8.61 -2.14 -7.11
C GLY A 16 -7.08 -2.31 -7.02
N ASP A 17 -6.63 -3.30 -6.25
CA ASP A 17 -5.21 -3.58 -6.11
C ASP A 17 -4.62 -4.14 -7.41
N PHE A 18 -3.46 -3.60 -7.80
CA PHE A 18 -2.70 -4.15 -8.92
C PHE A 18 -1.91 -5.37 -8.45
N LEU A 19 -2.00 -6.46 -9.20
CA LEU A 19 -1.22 -7.66 -8.91
C LEU A 19 0.27 -7.33 -8.77
N GLY A 20 0.91 -7.85 -7.70
CA GLY A 20 2.32 -7.61 -7.41
C GLY A 20 3.27 -7.80 -8.61
N PRO A 21 3.13 -8.83 -9.45
CA PRO A 21 3.95 -8.98 -10.67
C PRO A 21 3.81 -7.80 -11.65
N LEU A 22 2.61 -7.21 -11.78
CA LEU A 22 2.37 -6.05 -12.64
C LEU A 22 3.02 -4.78 -12.06
N LYS A 23 2.85 -4.53 -10.75
CA LYS A 23 3.48 -3.40 -10.04
C LYS A 23 5.02 -3.38 -10.20
N HIS A 24 5.62 -4.55 -10.46
CA HIS A 24 7.08 -4.73 -10.59
C HIS A 24 7.56 -5.16 -11.98
N ALA A 25 6.70 -5.14 -13.01
CA ALA A 25 7.03 -5.64 -14.33
C ALA A 25 8.20 -4.88 -14.99
N ASN A 26 8.19 -3.54 -14.93
CA ASN A 26 9.31 -2.68 -15.29
C ASN A 26 9.15 -1.27 -14.68
N ARG A 27 10.21 -0.45 -14.81
CA ARG A 27 10.23 0.92 -14.26
C ARG A 27 9.13 1.83 -14.84
N ASN A 28 8.81 1.69 -16.13
CA ASN A 28 7.81 2.53 -16.79
C ASN A 28 6.40 2.23 -16.26
N ILE A 29 6.04 0.95 -16.17
CA ILE A 29 4.76 0.51 -15.60
C ILE A 29 4.65 0.94 -14.14
N ARG A 30 5.70 0.70 -13.34
CA ARG A 30 5.71 1.11 -11.93
C ARG A 30 5.49 2.63 -11.77
N ASN A 31 6.14 3.44 -12.60
CA ASN A 31 5.99 4.89 -12.53
C ASN A 31 4.59 5.32 -12.99
N ALA A 32 4.04 4.70 -14.04
CA ALA A 32 2.69 4.99 -14.51
C ALA A 32 1.63 4.68 -13.44
N ILE A 33 1.76 3.55 -12.75
CA ILE A 33 0.88 3.18 -11.61
C ILE A 33 0.97 4.23 -10.51
N LYS A 34 2.18 4.66 -10.11
CA LYS A 34 2.37 5.69 -9.08
C LYS A 34 1.75 7.04 -9.45
N VAL A 35 1.81 7.42 -10.73
CA VAL A 35 1.17 8.65 -11.21
C VAL A 35 -0.35 8.52 -11.10
N LEU A 36 -0.90 7.40 -11.53
CA LEU A 36 -2.34 7.13 -11.44
C LEU A 36 -2.85 7.11 -9.99
N GLU A 37 -2.13 6.44 -9.08
CA GLU A 37 -2.42 6.47 -7.64
C GLU A 37 -2.50 7.90 -7.13
N ARG A 38 -1.51 8.74 -7.49
CA ARG A 38 -1.45 10.13 -7.05
C ARG A 38 -2.62 10.97 -7.56
N GLU A 39 -2.98 10.84 -8.83
CA GLU A 39 -4.14 11.53 -9.40
C GLU A 39 -5.44 11.19 -8.66
N ILE A 40 -5.53 9.95 -8.18
CA ILE A 40 -6.69 9.48 -7.41
C ILE A 40 -6.70 9.99 -5.99
N GLU A 41 -5.56 9.96 -5.29
CA GLU A 41 -5.42 10.59 -3.97
C GLU A 41 -5.88 12.07 -4.02
N GLU A 42 -5.43 12.81 -5.04
CA GLU A 42 -5.80 14.21 -5.22
C GLU A 42 -7.28 14.40 -5.58
N SER A 43 -7.84 13.51 -6.40
CA SER A 43 -9.26 13.47 -6.71
C SER A 43 -10.12 13.19 -5.47
N LEU A 44 -9.68 12.29 -4.59
CA LEU A 44 -10.34 11.99 -3.32
C LEU A 44 -10.38 13.23 -2.42
N ILE A 45 -9.26 13.95 -2.27
CA ILE A 45 -9.21 15.18 -1.48
C ILE A 45 -10.18 16.25 -2.00
N LYS A 46 -10.30 16.40 -3.32
CA LYS A 46 -11.23 17.36 -3.94
C LYS A 46 -12.70 17.05 -3.68
N LYS A 47 -13.04 15.79 -3.39
CA LYS A 47 -14.41 15.35 -3.09
C LYS A 47 -14.78 15.54 -1.61
N ILE A 48 -13.80 15.78 -0.74
CA ILE A 48 -14.03 15.98 0.70
C ILE A 48 -14.40 17.46 0.95
N PRO A 49 -15.40 17.75 1.81
CA PRO A 49 -15.73 19.13 2.20
C PRO A 49 -14.54 19.89 2.79
N ALA A 50 -14.47 21.20 2.51
CA ALA A 50 -13.34 22.07 2.83
C ALA A 50 -12.72 21.96 4.25
N PRO A 51 -13.50 21.91 5.36
CA PRO A 51 -12.87 21.82 6.68
C PRO A 51 -12.14 20.50 6.92
N LEU A 52 -12.58 19.42 6.25
CA LEU A 52 -11.99 18.09 6.39
C LEU A 52 -10.89 17.83 5.35
N SER A 53 -11.01 18.37 4.14
CA SER A 53 -10.04 18.12 3.08
C SER A 53 -8.65 18.62 3.45
N THR A 54 -8.55 19.78 4.11
CA THR A 54 -7.28 20.31 4.63
C THR A 54 -6.64 19.41 5.67
N VAL A 55 -7.44 18.84 6.59
CA VAL A 55 -6.94 17.97 7.66
C VAL A 55 -6.57 16.58 7.12
N MET A 56 -7.31 16.08 6.14
CA MET A 56 -7.11 14.73 5.59
C MET A 56 -6.06 14.67 4.48
N ALA A 57 -5.77 15.78 3.80
CA ALA A 57 -4.76 15.88 2.74
C ALA A 57 -3.43 15.18 3.05
N PRO A 58 -2.76 15.40 4.20
CA PRO A 58 -1.48 14.73 4.48
C PRO A 58 -1.59 13.22 4.70
N TYR A 59 -2.78 12.70 5.01
CA TYR A 59 -3.00 11.27 5.26
C TYR A 59 -3.44 10.51 4.01
N ILE A 60 -4.11 11.17 3.06
CA ILE A 60 -4.48 10.55 1.77
C ILE A 60 -3.36 10.77 0.75
N CYS A 61 -2.84 11.99 0.63
CA CYS A 61 -1.77 12.36 -0.29
C CYS A 61 -0.39 12.26 0.41
N GLN A 62 -0.05 11.09 0.94
CA GLN A 62 1.09 10.92 1.86
C GLN A 62 2.45 11.26 1.23
N ASN A 63 3.38 11.71 2.07
CA ASN A 63 4.79 11.70 1.72
C ASN A 63 5.30 10.26 1.78
N LYS A 64 5.94 9.79 0.70
CA LYS A 64 6.50 8.43 0.59
C LYS A 64 7.97 8.37 1.03
N GLU A 65 8.45 9.38 1.75
CA GLU A 65 9.82 9.53 2.24
C GLU A 65 9.83 9.83 3.75
N GLY A 66 10.95 9.52 4.41
CA GLY A 66 11.17 9.77 5.84
C GLY A 66 10.77 8.60 6.73
N LEU A 67 10.99 8.79 8.04
CA LEU A 67 10.85 7.72 9.03
C LEU A 67 9.43 7.14 9.10
N GLU A 68 8.40 7.99 9.01
CA GLU A 68 7.01 7.54 9.08
C GLU A 68 6.63 6.67 7.88
N ALA A 69 7.15 7.00 6.68
CA ALA A 69 6.94 6.21 5.47
C ALA A 69 7.66 4.86 5.57
N GLU A 70 8.90 4.85 6.06
CA GLU A 70 9.68 3.62 6.30
C GLU A 70 9.01 2.70 7.32
N LEU A 71 8.53 3.26 8.44
CA LEU A 71 7.81 2.50 9.46
C LEU A 71 6.47 1.94 8.96
N THR A 72 5.73 2.72 8.16
CA THR A 72 4.47 2.26 7.57
C THR A 72 4.71 1.10 6.60
N LYS A 73 5.77 1.19 5.78
CA LYS A 73 6.18 0.11 4.88
C LYS A 73 6.61 -1.15 5.63
N ALA A 74 7.37 -1.01 6.70
CA ALA A 74 7.77 -2.16 7.52
C ALA A 74 6.55 -2.82 8.19
N ALA A 75 5.58 -2.04 8.66
CA ALA A 75 4.35 -2.56 9.23
C ALA A 75 3.49 -3.32 8.20
N ASP A 76 3.38 -2.80 6.98
CA ASP A 76 2.71 -3.46 5.85
C ASP A 76 3.36 -4.82 5.50
N GLU A 77 4.70 -4.85 5.39
CA GLU A 77 5.44 -6.09 5.14
C GLU A 77 5.23 -7.15 6.23
N ILE A 78 5.17 -6.74 7.51
CA ILE A 78 4.85 -7.62 8.64
C ILE A 78 3.41 -8.14 8.56
N ALA A 79 2.45 -7.28 8.22
CA ALA A 79 1.05 -7.68 8.07
C ALA A 79 0.89 -8.71 6.93
N ALA A 80 1.54 -8.47 5.79
CA ALA A 80 1.57 -9.40 4.66
C ALA A 80 2.20 -10.75 5.05
N PHE A 81 3.28 -10.73 5.85
CA PHE A 81 3.89 -11.96 6.37
C PHE A 81 2.93 -12.77 7.24
N VAL A 82 2.28 -12.12 8.22
CA VAL A 82 1.36 -12.78 9.14
C VAL A 82 0.21 -13.41 8.38
N ASN A 83 -0.40 -12.68 7.45
CA ASN A 83 -1.48 -13.19 6.60
C ASN A 83 -1.04 -14.41 5.78
N ALA A 84 0.11 -14.32 5.10
CA ALA A 84 0.65 -15.44 4.32
C ALA A 84 0.97 -16.66 5.18
N LYS A 85 1.45 -16.44 6.42
CA LYS A 85 1.71 -17.52 7.38
C LYS A 85 0.42 -18.24 7.78
N GLU A 86 -0.61 -17.48 8.14
CA GLU A 86 -1.90 -18.04 8.51
C GLU A 86 -2.53 -18.87 7.37
N ASP A 87 -2.43 -18.38 6.13
CA ASP A 87 -2.96 -19.10 4.96
C ASP A 87 -2.22 -20.43 4.73
N VAL A 88 -0.89 -20.43 4.90
CA VAL A 88 -0.10 -21.67 4.83
C VAL A 88 -0.48 -22.63 5.96
N GLU A 89 -0.67 -22.14 7.19
CA GLU A 89 -1.09 -22.96 8.34
C GLU A 89 -2.49 -23.56 8.16
N LYS A 90 -3.39 -22.86 7.45
CA LYS A 90 -4.72 -23.35 7.06
C LYS A 90 -4.67 -24.38 5.91
N GLY A 91 -3.49 -24.71 5.41
CA GLY A 91 -3.26 -25.70 4.35
C GLY A 91 -3.33 -25.12 2.93
N ASN A 92 -3.36 -23.79 2.77
CA ASN A 92 -3.33 -23.16 1.45
C ASN A 92 -1.90 -23.11 0.91
N VAL A 93 -1.52 -24.15 0.18
CA VAL A 93 -0.16 -24.32 -0.36
C VAL A 93 0.25 -23.24 -1.38
N ASP A 94 -0.72 -22.56 -2.00
CA ASP A 94 -0.45 -21.51 -3.00
C ASP A 94 0.29 -20.31 -2.37
N PHE A 95 0.06 -20.07 -1.07
CA PHE A 95 0.71 -18.99 -0.31
C PHE A 95 2.14 -19.32 0.16
N GLN A 96 2.63 -20.56 -0.01
CA GLN A 96 4.01 -20.91 0.36
C GLN A 96 5.04 -20.09 -0.42
N SER A 97 4.73 -19.72 -1.67
CA SER A 97 5.61 -18.90 -2.51
C SER A 97 5.70 -17.47 -2.00
N ALA A 98 4.56 -16.86 -1.61
CA ALA A 98 4.49 -15.55 -0.99
C ALA A 98 5.20 -15.52 0.37
N TYR A 99 4.93 -16.51 1.23
CA TYR A 99 5.58 -16.67 2.54
C TYR A 99 7.11 -16.74 2.40
N LYS A 100 7.62 -17.56 1.47
CA LYS A 100 9.06 -17.69 1.17
C LYS A 100 9.69 -16.40 0.63
N LYS A 101 8.94 -15.63 -0.18
CA LYS A 101 9.41 -14.35 -0.72
C LYS A 101 9.56 -13.31 0.39
N ILE A 102 8.59 -13.23 1.30
CA ILE A 102 8.60 -12.28 2.41
C ILE A 102 9.67 -12.65 3.46
N THR A 103 9.91 -13.94 3.71
CA THR A 103 10.98 -14.40 4.63
C THR A 103 12.40 -14.25 4.12
N ARG A 104 12.61 -14.07 2.81
CA ARG A 104 13.95 -13.94 2.19
C ARG A 104 14.55 -12.53 2.24
N HIS A 105 13.89 -11.55 2.88
CA HIS A 105 14.43 -10.20 3.08
C HIS A 105 15.39 -10.06 4.28
N GLN A 106 16.06 -11.15 4.70
CA GLN A 106 17.24 -11.09 5.58
C GLN A 106 18.53 -10.99 4.78
#